data_AF-A0A956JKV4-F1
#
_entry.id   AF-A0A956JKV4-F1
#
_cell.length_a   1.000
_cell.length_b   1.000
_cell.length_c   1.000
_cell.angle_alpha   90.00
_cell.angle_beta   90.00
_cell.angle_gamma   90.00
#
_symmetry.space_group_name_H-M   'P 1'
#
loop_
_entity.id
_entity.type
_entity.pdbx_description
1 polymer ?
#
loop_
_entity_poly.entity_id
_entity_poly.type
_entity_poly.pdbx_seq_one_letter_code
_entity_poly.pdbx_strand_id
1 'polypeptide(L)'
;MTLSLTLTVGCGASNSGAPGGDNAGDEIICTGDVDKGLICKPRSEWWSCEQLPNAAKKCVRQDFPAPSGDGGWTCTHSGTTVTCVKNAPDAVGGGGWNCVSNGELAVTTCTSTTGPNGAGTSGGSSASGGGSGGSGGTTGGGSNGNPDGGGNWVCISKDGKTTCTSTHDNNLPPGGGSYTCVVDAEFAIVCTENSPPSSGGGGSGGGTGGGGSGGGGSTTPPGVPPLGGGSHECFCPRDPSKATALGGGPLAVVDTVDTTYNGKPAVYAQVTFSTGFNDNTYGVNSSPCWKDPSVKPAKGEHQFKQLVGSDAAELIFTCGGKKTIGAQIDYISPSSDASGYGTLCVSGGDGQMTAGDKAAVLGCQTSLGVNFNTFGYALTQDSPPFNDYKASPGFENWIYNVWYGVWVDKAALSGSCKVTIDYVHASPACGGSNSVDVVPCPCN
;
A
#
# COMPACT_ATOMS: atom_id res chain seq x y z
N MET A 1 -42.21 -5.86 41.01
CA MET A 1 -42.98 -6.24 39.80
C MET A 1 -42.40 -5.46 38.65
N THR A 2 -41.61 -6.12 37.81
CA THR A 2 -40.92 -5.49 36.68
C THR A 2 -41.59 -6.01 35.42
N LEU A 3 -42.28 -5.14 34.69
CA LEU A 3 -42.88 -5.50 33.39
C LEU A 3 -41.74 -5.57 32.36
N SER A 4 -41.51 -6.76 31.79
CA SER A 4 -40.71 -6.91 30.56
C SER A 4 -41.67 -6.93 29.38
N LEU A 5 -41.49 -6.00 28.44
CA LEU A 5 -42.21 -5.97 27.18
C LEU A 5 -41.32 -6.62 26.11
N THR A 6 -41.69 -7.83 25.67
CA THR A 6 -41.05 -8.50 24.53
C THR A 6 -41.81 -8.10 23.27
N LEU A 7 -41.17 -7.34 22.37
CA LEU A 7 -41.70 -7.06 21.04
C LEU A 7 -41.16 -8.10 20.05
N THR A 8 -42.02 -9.02 19.61
CA THR A 8 -41.71 -9.96 18.52
C THR A 8 -42.08 -9.31 17.20
N VAL A 9 -41.10 -8.90 16.41
CA VAL A 9 -41.31 -8.51 15.00
C VAL A 9 -41.21 -9.79 14.15
N GLY A 10 -42.36 -10.36 13.81
CA GLY A 10 -42.45 -11.50 12.90
C GLY A 10 -42.42 -11.03 11.45
N CYS A 11 -41.36 -11.35 10.71
CA CYS A 11 -41.43 -11.41 9.25
C CYS A 11 -42.13 -12.72 8.87
N GLY A 12 -43.42 -12.63 8.55
CA GLY A 12 -44.20 -13.75 8.05
C GLY A 12 -43.75 -14.15 6.65
N ALA A 13 -43.11 -15.30 6.52
CA ALA A 13 -43.01 -16.04 5.26
C ALA A 13 -43.97 -17.22 5.33
N SER A 14 -45.13 -17.10 4.68
CA SER A 14 -45.94 -18.26 4.30
C SER A 14 -45.38 -18.83 3.00
N ASN A 15 -44.74 -20.01 3.06
CA ASN A 15 -44.35 -20.77 1.89
C ASN A 15 -45.18 -22.06 1.78
N SER A 16 -45.76 -22.28 0.61
CA SER A 16 -46.10 -23.60 0.10
C SER A 16 -45.37 -23.81 -1.24
N GLY A 17 -44.43 -24.76 -1.27
CA GLY A 17 -44.08 -25.51 -2.49
C GLY A 17 -42.72 -25.25 -3.17
N ALA A 18 -41.65 -25.88 -2.63
CA ALA A 18 -40.50 -26.58 -3.28
C ALA A 18 -39.74 -25.96 -4.50
N PRO A 19 -38.62 -26.56 -4.98
CA PRO A 19 -37.28 -26.57 -4.39
C PRO A 19 -36.20 -26.03 -5.37
N GLY A 20 -35.10 -25.49 -4.85
CA GLY A 20 -33.93 -25.14 -5.67
C GLY A 20 -33.09 -24.08 -4.96
N GLY A 21 -31.89 -24.47 -4.52
CA GLY A 21 -31.03 -23.63 -3.69
C GLY A 21 -30.50 -22.41 -4.42
N ASP A 22 -30.37 -21.32 -3.68
CA ASP A 22 -29.32 -20.31 -3.85
C ASP A 22 -29.20 -19.54 -2.52
N ASN A 23 -27.95 -19.20 -2.18
CA ASN A 23 -27.56 -18.71 -0.87
C ASN A 23 -28.21 -17.36 -0.53
N ALA A 24 -28.92 -17.33 0.59
CA ALA A 24 -29.32 -16.11 1.27
C ALA A 24 -28.09 -15.48 1.95
N GLY A 25 -27.75 -14.25 1.59
CA GLY A 25 -26.78 -13.47 2.35
C GLY A 25 -26.08 -12.40 1.52
N ASP A 26 -26.74 -11.27 1.30
CA ASP A 26 -26.06 -9.99 1.11
C ASP A 26 -26.70 -9.00 2.10
N GLU A 27 -25.88 -8.41 2.96
CA GLU A 27 -26.24 -7.50 4.05
C GLU A 27 -26.76 -6.16 3.50
N ILE A 28 -27.95 -5.75 3.94
CA ILE A 28 -28.48 -4.40 3.68
C ILE A 28 -28.04 -3.49 4.83
N ILE A 29 -27.08 -2.59 4.58
CA ILE A 29 -26.70 -1.58 5.57
C ILE A 29 -27.74 -0.44 5.55
N CYS A 30 -28.50 -0.32 6.64
CA CYS A 30 -29.44 0.77 6.88
C CYS A 30 -28.79 1.80 7.81
N THR A 31 -28.69 3.06 7.39
CA THR A 31 -28.33 4.18 8.28
C THR A 31 -29.48 5.17 8.37
N GLY A 32 -30.05 5.35 9.57
CA GLY A 32 -31.08 6.35 9.84
C GLY A 32 -31.75 6.21 11.21
N ASP A 33 -32.09 7.35 11.80
CA ASP A 33 -32.82 7.52 13.06
C ASP A 33 -34.23 6.89 12.97
N VAL A 34 -34.58 6.05 13.95
CA VAL A 34 -35.79 5.19 13.96
C VAL A 34 -37.09 5.99 13.97
N ASP A 35 -37.05 7.26 14.40
CA ASP A 35 -38.23 8.11 14.52
C ASP A 35 -38.57 8.89 13.23
N LYS A 36 -37.78 8.77 12.16
CA LYS A 36 -37.98 9.53 10.91
C LYS A 36 -38.13 8.69 9.63
N GLY A 37 -38.29 7.37 9.78
CA GLY A 37 -38.54 6.45 8.67
C GLY A 37 -37.26 5.97 7.98
N LEU A 38 -37.15 4.65 7.80
CA LEU A 38 -36.03 4.03 7.07
C LEU A 38 -35.98 4.53 5.63
N ILE A 39 -34.85 5.11 5.21
CA ILE A 39 -34.55 5.36 3.80
C ILE A 39 -33.52 4.33 3.34
N CYS A 40 -34.00 3.25 2.69
CA CYS A 40 -33.13 2.35 1.94
C CYS A 40 -32.99 2.93 0.52
N LYS A 41 -31.82 3.49 0.18
CA LYS A 41 -31.48 3.82 -1.22
C LYS A 41 -30.54 2.75 -1.77
N PRO A 42 -30.98 1.86 -2.66
CA PRO A 42 -30.03 1.07 -3.45
C PRO A 42 -29.26 2.01 -4.39
N ARG A 43 -27.97 1.74 -4.63
CA ARG A 43 -27.29 2.31 -5.81
C ARG A 43 -28.06 1.83 -7.04
N SER A 44 -28.69 2.78 -7.75
CA SER A 44 -29.59 2.51 -8.89
C SER A 44 -28.92 1.86 -10.09
N GLU A 45 -27.61 1.68 -10.04
CA GLU A 45 -26.78 1.22 -11.15
C GLU A 45 -26.74 -0.30 -11.27
N TRP A 46 -27.14 -1.04 -10.22
CA TRP A 46 -26.86 -2.49 -10.11
C TRP A 46 -28.12 -3.36 -9.95
N TRP A 47 -29.28 -2.73 -9.91
CA TRP A 47 -30.57 -3.37 -9.67
C TRP A 47 -31.58 -2.84 -10.67
N SER A 48 -32.18 -3.75 -11.45
CA SER A 48 -33.36 -3.41 -12.25
C SER A 48 -34.57 -3.53 -11.34
N CYS A 49 -35.14 -2.39 -10.96
CA CYS A 49 -36.31 -2.34 -10.10
C CYS A 49 -37.56 -1.98 -10.90
N GLU A 50 -38.58 -2.84 -10.83
CA GLU A 50 -39.91 -2.56 -11.37
C GLU A 50 -40.86 -2.16 -10.22
N GLN A 51 -41.67 -1.13 -10.47
CA GLN A 51 -42.69 -0.65 -9.53
C GLN A 51 -43.93 -1.54 -9.65
N LEU A 52 -44.34 -2.17 -8.55
CA LEU A 52 -45.55 -2.99 -8.50
C LEU A 52 -46.80 -2.14 -8.16
N PRO A 53 -48.02 -2.61 -8.49
CA PRO A 53 -49.25 -1.84 -8.39
C PRO A 53 -49.62 -1.34 -6.98
N ASN A 54 -49.05 -1.92 -5.93
CA ASN A 54 -49.30 -1.57 -4.53
C ASN A 54 -48.19 -0.72 -3.91
N ALA A 55 -47.42 0.00 -4.72
CA ALA A 55 -46.26 0.80 -4.31
C ALA A 55 -45.08 0.00 -3.75
N ALA A 56 -45.11 -1.34 -3.79
CA ALA A 56 -43.92 -2.16 -3.57
C ALA A 56 -42.98 -2.07 -4.79
N LYS A 57 -41.69 -2.33 -4.59
CA LYS A 57 -40.70 -2.48 -5.68
C LYS A 57 -40.18 -3.90 -5.68
N LYS A 58 -40.11 -4.50 -6.87
CA LYS A 58 -39.37 -5.74 -7.09
C LYS A 58 -38.08 -5.40 -7.79
N CYS A 59 -36.95 -5.64 -7.11
CA CYS A 59 -35.63 -5.43 -7.68
C CYS A 59 -34.99 -6.79 -7.99
N VAL A 60 -34.46 -6.93 -9.20
CA VAL A 60 -33.67 -8.08 -9.62
C VAL A 60 -32.25 -7.59 -9.89
N ARG A 61 -31.26 -8.29 -9.31
CA ARG A 61 -29.84 -8.03 -9.58
C ARG A 61 -29.59 -8.40 -11.04
N GLN A 62 -29.00 -7.50 -11.82
CA GLN A 62 -28.63 -7.84 -13.19
C GLN A 62 -27.37 -8.70 -13.16
N ASP A 63 -27.45 -9.90 -13.75
CA ASP A 63 -26.26 -10.72 -13.99
C ASP A 63 -25.41 -10.07 -15.08
N PHE A 64 -24.12 -9.89 -14.82
CA PHE A 64 -23.16 -9.45 -15.83
C PHE A 64 -22.81 -10.64 -16.73
N PRO A 65 -22.56 -10.41 -18.04
CA PRO A 65 -22.14 -11.49 -18.92
C PRO A 65 -20.79 -12.03 -18.45
N ALA A 66 -20.75 -13.33 -18.13
CA ALA A 66 -19.51 -14.04 -17.87
C ALA A 66 -18.59 -13.98 -19.12
N PRO A 67 -17.26 -14.15 -18.97
CA PRO A 67 -16.29 -14.05 -20.08
C PRO A 67 -16.63 -14.93 -21.29
N SER A 68 -17.30 -16.06 -21.05
CA SER A 68 -17.98 -16.89 -22.03
C SER A 68 -19.38 -17.18 -21.48
N GLY A 69 -20.43 -17.06 -22.27
CA GLY A 69 -21.83 -17.22 -21.84
C GLY A 69 -22.23 -18.61 -21.32
N ASP A 70 -21.27 -19.48 -21.02
CA ASP A 70 -21.47 -20.82 -20.49
C ASP A 70 -21.26 -20.80 -18.97
N GLY A 71 -22.23 -21.38 -18.24
CA GLY A 71 -22.21 -21.46 -16.77
C GLY A 71 -20.94 -22.09 -16.19
N GLY A 72 -20.71 -21.86 -14.89
CA GLY A 72 -19.59 -22.43 -14.13
C GLY A 72 -18.49 -21.44 -13.72
N TRP A 73 -18.69 -20.14 -13.94
CA TRP A 73 -17.83 -19.08 -13.43
C TRP A 73 -18.26 -18.65 -12.02
N THR A 74 -17.32 -18.57 -11.10
CA THR A 74 -17.50 -17.93 -9.79
C THR A 74 -16.86 -16.56 -9.83
N CYS A 75 -17.65 -15.50 -9.71
CA CYS A 75 -17.15 -14.12 -9.81
C CYS A 75 -17.22 -13.40 -8.46
N THR A 76 -16.16 -12.65 -8.13
CA THR A 76 -16.06 -11.78 -6.96
C THR A 76 -15.78 -10.34 -7.38
N HIS A 77 -16.21 -9.39 -6.55
CA HIS A 77 -16.12 -7.97 -6.84
C HIS A 77 -15.23 -7.26 -5.82
N SER A 78 -14.40 -6.33 -6.29
CA SER A 78 -13.72 -5.35 -5.46
C SER A 78 -13.69 -4.00 -6.20
N GLY A 79 -14.44 -3.03 -5.69
CA GLY A 79 -14.61 -1.73 -6.35
C GLY A 79 -15.25 -1.84 -7.74
N THR A 80 -14.55 -1.34 -8.77
CA THR A 80 -14.99 -1.39 -10.18
C THR A 80 -14.49 -2.64 -10.92
N THR A 81 -13.76 -3.53 -10.25
CA THR A 81 -13.14 -4.70 -10.88
C THR A 81 -13.96 -5.95 -10.58
N VAL A 82 -14.19 -6.75 -11.63
CA VAL A 82 -14.82 -8.08 -11.52
C VAL A 82 -13.77 -9.14 -11.82
N THR A 83 -13.61 -10.09 -10.89
CA THR A 83 -12.71 -11.24 -11.04
C THR A 83 -13.56 -12.49 -11.14
N CYS A 84 -13.47 -13.22 -12.25
CA CYS A 84 -14.19 -14.47 -12.46
C CYS A 84 -13.21 -15.64 -12.54
N VAL A 85 -13.51 -16.73 -11.84
CA VAL A 85 -12.69 -17.96 -11.80
C VAL A 85 -13.53 -19.16 -12.24
N LYS A 86 -12.96 -20.01 -13.10
CA LYS A 86 -13.58 -21.27 -13.53
C LYS A 86 -12.57 -22.42 -13.45
N ASN A 87 -13.02 -23.56 -12.93
CA ASN A 87 -12.20 -24.75 -12.65
C ASN A 87 -12.06 -25.70 -13.87
N ALA A 88 -12.16 -25.17 -15.08
CA ALA A 88 -11.88 -25.90 -16.31
C ALA A 88 -11.35 -24.91 -17.37
N PRO A 89 -10.40 -25.33 -18.23
CA PRO A 89 -9.83 -24.46 -19.24
C PRO A 89 -10.80 -24.33 -20.41
N ASP A 90 -11.46 -23.18 -20.53
CA ASP A 90 -12.20 -22.83 -21.73
C ASP A 90 -11.27 -22.16 -22.75
N ALA A 91 -11.62 -22.23 -24.03
CA ALA A 91 -11.02 -21.39 -25.04
C ALA A 91 -11.32 -19.93 -24.70
N VAL A 92 -10.27 -19.13 -24.52
CA VAL A 92 -10.36 -17.72 -24.13
C VAL A 92 -11.13 -16.94 -25.20
N GLY A 93 -12.38 -16.59 -24.89
CA GLY A 93 -13.25 -15.78 -25.75
C GLY A 93 -12.87 -14.30 -25.67
N GLY A 94 -12.77 -13.63 -26.82
CA GLY A 94 -12.57 -12.19 -26.88
C GLY A 94 -13.78 -11.41 -26.36
N GLY A 95 -13.53 -10.28 -25.68
CA GLY A 95 -14.61 -9.41 -25.18
C GLY A 95 -14.24 -8.49 -24.02
N GLY A 96 -13.10 -7.80 -24.06
CA GLY A 96 -12.71 -6.84 -23.00
C GLY A 96 -12.29 -7.47 -21.67
N TRP A 97 -12.17 -8.80 -21.61
CA TRP A 97 -11.66 -9.55 -20.46
C TRP A 97 -10.19 -9.90 -20.68
N ASN A 98 -9.38 -9.75 -19.63
CA ASN A 98 -8.01 -10.23 -19.58
C ASN A 98 -7.96 -11.52 -18.77
N CYS A 99 -7.63 -12.63 -19.41
CA CYS A 99 -7.69 -13.96 -18.81
C CYS A 99 -6.31 -14.62 -18.79
N VAL A 100 -5.98 -15.26 -17.66
CA VAL A 100 -4.73 -16.01 -17.48
C VAL A 100 -5.07 -17.44 -17.06
N SER A 101 -4.48 -18.41 -17.75
CA SER A 101 -4.57 -19.83 -17.38
C SER A 101 -3.33 -20.26 -16.60
N ASN A 102 -3.52 -20.75 -15.37
CA ASN A 102 -2.43 -21.34 -14.60
C ASN A 102 -2.27 -22.81 -15.02
N GLY A 103 -1.28 -23.07 -15.87
CA GLY A 103 -1.05 -24.35 -16.57
C GLY A 103 -0.85 -25.59 -15.69
N GLU A 104 -0.84 -25.46 -14.37
CA GLU A 104 -0.64 -26.57 -13.44
C GLU A 104 -1.95 -27.11 -12.82
N LEU A 105 -3.05 -26.35 -12.85
CA LEU A 105 -4.33 -26.75 -12.23
C LEU A 105 -5.57 -26.56 -13.14
N ALA A 106 -5.39 -26.17 -14.39
CA ALA A 106 -6.49 -25.96 -15.36
C ALA A 106 -7.54 -24.93 -14.88
N VAL A 107 -7.12 -23.98 -14.04
CA VAL A 107 -7.93 -22.86 -13.55
C VAL A 107 -7.66 -21.64 -14.43
N THR A 108 -8.75 -21.02 -14.92
CA THR A 108 -8.69 -19.77 -15.68
C THR A 108 -9.26 -18.64 -14.85
N THR A 109 -8.48 -17.58 -14.68
CA THR A 109 -8.90 -16.35 -13.99
C THR A 109 -9.03 -15.24 -15.02
N CYS A 110 -10.18 -14.57 -15.06
CA CYS A 110 -10.47 -13.47 -15.97
C CYS A 110 -10.83 -12.20 -15.19
N THR A 111 -10.29 -11.06 -15.62
CA THR A 111 -10.59 -9.74 -15.07
C THR A 111 -11.07 -8.77 -16.14
N SER A 112 -12.06 -7.93 -15.82
CA SER A 112 -12.53 -6.84 -16.70
C SER A 112 -12.75 -5.57 -15.90
N THR A 113 -12.44 -4.43 -16.52
CA THR A 113 -12.56 -3.07 -15.96
C THR A 113 -13.57 -2.21 -16.72
N THR A 114 -14.21 -2.72 -17.77
CA THR A 114 -15.23 -1.97 -18.53
C THR A 114 -16.63 -2.26 -18.01
N GLY A 115 -17.33 -1.20 -17.57
CA GLY A 115 -18.76 -1.26 -17.24
C GLY A 115 -19.65 -1.63 -18.45
N PRO A 116 -20.97 -1.82 -18.24
CA PRO A 116 -21.84 -2.70 -19.05
C PRO A 116 -22.12 -2.34 -20.52
N ASN A 117 -21.42 -1.39 -21.16
CA ASN A 117 -21.82 -0.85 -22.47
C ASN A 117 -20.73 -0.93 -23.58
N GLY A 118 -20.03 -2.07 -23.70
CA GLY A 118 -19.01 -2.29 -24.72
C GLY A 118 -19.32 -3.43 -25.70
N ALA A 119 -20.48 -3.43 -26.35
CA ALA A 119 -20.77 -4.40 -27.41
C ALA A 119 -19.99 -4.06 -28.70
N GLY A 120 -18.86 -4.74 -28.91
CA GLY A 120 -18.11 -4.69 -30.18
C GLY A 120 -18.78 -5.56 -31.25
N THR A 121 -19.20 -4.94 -32.35
CA THR A 121 -19.80 -5.59 -33.52
C THR A 121 -18.80 -6.44 -34.28
N SER A 122 -19.10 -7.72 -34.49
CA SER A 122 -18.39 -8.61 -35.41
C SER A 122 -18.89 -8.41 -36.85
N GLY A 123 -17.97 -8.13 -37.78
CA GLY A 123 -18.21 -8.11 -39.21
C GLY A 123 -17.18 -8.98 -39.93
N GLY A 124 -17.63 -10.07 -40.55
CA GLY A 124 -16.78 -11.01 -41.28
C GLY A 124 -16.62 -10.68 -42.77
N SER A 125 -15.63 -11.32 -43.40
CA SER A 125 -15.71 -12.12 -44.66
C SER A 125 -14.42 -12.05 -45.49
N SER A 126 -13.73 -13.19 -45.55
CA SER A 126 -13.12 -13.86 -46.73
C SER A 126 -12.56 -13.05 -47.91
N ALA A 127 -11.27 -13.30 -48.23
CA ALA A 127 -10.83 -13.62 -49.59
C ALA A 127 -9.59 -14.52 -49.57
N SER A 128 -9.64 -15.55 -50.40
CA SER A 128 -8.64 -16.58 -50.69
C SER A 128 -7.59 -16.07 -51.70
N GLY A 129 -6.37 -16.61 -51.59
CA GLY A 129 -5.33 -16.44 -52.61
C GLY A 129 -4.13 -17.32 -52.30
N GLY A 130 -4.05 -18.49 -52.95
CA GLY A 130 -2.94 -19.42 -52.82
C GLY A 130 -1.69 -18.97 -53.60
N GLY A 131 -0.53 -19.45 -53.15
CA GLY A 131 0.75 -19.29 -53.83
C GLY A 131 1.82 -20.14 -53.17
N SER A 132 2.16 -21.25 -53.82
CA SER A 132 3.17 -22.23 -53.44
C SER A 132 4.59 -21.74 -53.81
N GLY A 133 5.60 -22.09 -53.00
CA GLY A 133 6.96 -22.30 -53.50
C GLY A 133 8.11 -21.80 -52.63
N GLY A 134 8.87 -22.74 -52.05
CA GLY A 134 10.35 -22.72 -52.19
C GLY A 134 11.23 -22.21 -51.03
N SER A 135 11.82 -23.17 -50.32
CA SER A 135 13.25 -23.27 -49.95
C SER A 135 13.94 -22.22 -49.05
N GLY A 136 14.38 -22.71 -47.88
CA GLY A 136 15.78 -22.63 -47.42
C GLY A 136 16.38 -21.25 -47.08
N GLY A 137 16.51 -20.97 -45.78
CA GLY A 137 17.35 -19.88 -45.28
C GLY A 137 17.35 -19.77 -43.75
N THR A 138 18.34 -20.36 -43.10
CA THR A 138 18.67 -20.13 -41.69
C THR A 138 19.29 -18.74 -41.50
N THR A 139 18.63 -17.83 -40.79
CA THR A 139 19.25 -16.68 -40.12
C THR A 139 18.38 -16.23 -38.95
N GLY A 140 19.03 -15.96 -37.82
CA GLY A 140 18.43 -15.80 -36.49
C GLY A 140 17.41 -14.68 -36.33
N GLY A 141 16.33 -15.01 -35.62
CA GLY A 141 15.40 -14.04 -35.05
C GLY A 141 15.60 -14.00 -33.54
N GLY A 142 16.12 -12.87 -33.04
CA GLY A 142 16.06 -12.54 -31.62
C GLY A 142 14.62 -12.23 -31.25
N SER A 143 14.00 -13.10 -30.46
CA SER A 143 12.73 -12.82 -29.80
C SER A 143 12.99 -11.87 -28.63
N ASN A 144 12.42 -10.65 -28.71
CA ASN A 144 12.18 -9.81 -27.54
C ASN A 144 11.15 -10.53 -26.66
N GLY A 145 11.64 -11.43 -25.80
CA GLY A 145 10.84 -12.04 -24.76
C GLY A 145 10.47 -10.97 -23.74
N ASN A 146 9.18 -10.74 -23.59
CA ASN A 146 8.65 -10.14 -22.37
C ASN A 146 9.12 -11.05 -21.21
N PRO A 147 9.73 -10.53 -20.14
CA PRO A 147 10.11 -11.39 -19.03
C PRO A 147 8.84 -11.89 -18.36
N ASP A 148 8.43 -13.12 -18.69
CA ASP A 148 7.40 -13.83 -17.95
C ASP A 148 7.94 -14.02 -16.53
N GLY A 149 7.49 -13.15 -15.62
CA GLY A 149 7.89 -13.13 -14.23
C GLY A 149 7.36 -14.37 -13.51
N GLY A 150 8.24 -15.09 -12.82
CA GLY A 150 7.81 -16.03 -11.78
C GLY A 150 7.28 -15.27 -10.56
N GLY A 151 6.20 -15.76 -9.94
CA GLY A 151 5.55 -15.16 -8.76
C GLY A 151 4.37 -14.23 -9.10
N ASN A 152 3.74 -13.63 -8.08
CA ASN A 152 2.59 -12.70 -8.25
C ASN A 152 2.98 -11.30 -8.77
N TRP A 153 4.08 -11.18 -9.52
CA TRP A 153 4.57 -9.91 -10.04
C TRP A 153 3.95 -9.58 -11.39
N VAL A 154 3.41 -8.37 -11.51
CA VAL A 154 2.99 -7.78 -12.78
C VAL A 154 4.02 -6.74 -13.20
N CYS A 155 4.83 -7.08 -14.21
CA CYS A 155 5.85 -6.19 -14.75
C CYS A 155 5.42 -5.57 -16.08
N ILE A 156 5.62 -4.25 -16.21
CA ILE A 156 5.37 -3.48 -17.42
C ILE A 156 6.68 -2.82 -17.83
N SER A 157 7.15 -3.13 -19.04
CA SER A 157 8.29 -2.45 -19.65
C SER A 157 7.83 -1.36 -20.59
N LYS A 158 8.28 -0.12 -20.38
CA LYS A 158 8.00 1.01 -21.25
C LYS A 158 9.22 1.93 -21.35
N ASP A 159 9.60 2.31 -22.56
CA ASP A 159 10.71 3.23 -22.84
C ASP A 159 12.05 2.80 -22.22
N GLY A 160 12.33 1.49 -22.19
CA GLY A 160 13.56 0.94 -21.61
C GLY A 160 13.59 0.92 -20.08
N LYS A 161 12.46 1.18 -19.43
CA LYS A 161 12.28 1.13 -17.98
C LYS A 161 11.25 0.06 -17.62
N THR A 162 11.62 -0.81 -16.68
CA THR A 162 10.74 -1.84 -16.16
C THR A 162 10.16 -1.39 -14.82
N THR A 163 8.84 -1.37 -14.72
CA THR A 163 8.11 -1.20 -13.45
C THR A 163 7.41 -2.50 -13.12
N CYS A 164 7.66 -3.03 -11.92
CA CYS A 164 7.03 -4.24 -11.43
C CYS A 164 6.19 -3.92 -10.19
N THR A 165 4.97 -4.43 -10.16
CA THR A 165 4.03 -4.28 -9.04
C THR A 165 3.66 -5.67 -8.51
N SER A 166 3.62 -5.82 -7.19
CA SER A 166 3.16 -7.03 -6.51
C SER A 166 2.22 -6.64 -5.38
N THR A 167 1.11 -7.36 -5.27
CA THR A 167 0.13 -7.15 -4.19
C THR A 167 0.42 -8.02 -2.97
N HIS A 168 1.20 -9.10 -3.07
CA HIS A 168 1.30 -10.13 -2.03
C HIS A 168 2.71 -10.70 -1.78
N ASP A 169 3.70 -10.43 -2.64
CA ASP A 169 5.06 -10.98 -2.50
C ASP A 169 6.11 -9.88 -2.28
N ASN A 170 6.95 -10.06 -1.24
CA ASN A 170 8.03 -9.15 -0.86
C ASN A 170 9.42 -9.57 -1.41
N ASN A 171 9.46 -10.45 -2.41
CA ASN A 171 10.70 -10.82 -3.08
C ASN A 171 11.17 -9.71 -4.03
N LEU A 172 12.45 -9.70 -4.40
CA LEU A 172 12.92 -8.79 -5.45
C LEU A 172 12.17 -9.08 -6.78
N PRO A 173 11.88 -8.06 -7.60
CA PRO A 173 11.28 -8.28 -8.91
C PRO A 173 12.12 -9.24 -9.76
N PRO A 174 11.48 -10.10 -10.58
CA PRO A 174 12.21 -10.96 -11.50
C PRO A 174 12.98 -10.11 -12.53
N GLY A 175 14.27 -10.38 -12.73
CA GLY A 175 15.07 -9.72 -13.77
C GLY A 175 16.52 -9.39 -13.44
N GLY A 176 16.95 -9.52 -12.17
CA GLY A 176 18.36 -9.33 -11.79
C GLY A 176 18.90 -7.90 -11.90
N GLY A 177 18.05 -6.90 -12.17
CA GLY A 177 18.39 -5.49 -12.16
C GLY A 177 18.49 -4.89 -10.75
N SER A 178 19.11 -3.71 -10.63
CA SER A 178 18.99 -2.89 -9.41
C SER A 178 17.61 -2.22 -9.45
N TYR A 179 16.76 -2.47 -8.44
CA TYR A 179 15.45 -1.83 -8.33
C TYR A 179 15.43 -0.86 -7.15
N THR A 180 14.74 0.26 -7.32
CA THR A 180 14.26 1.09 -6.22
C THR A 180 12.80 0.73 -5.98
N CYS A 181 12.49 0.21 -4.80
CA CYS A 181 11.13 -0.18 -4.43
C CYS A 181 10.55 0.82 -3.44
N VAL A 182 9.30 1.22 -3.66
CA VAL A 182 8.51 2.03 -2.74
C VAL A 182 7.21 1.30 -2.41
N VAL A 183 6.72 1.49 -1.20
CA VAL A 183 5.37 1.07 -0.82
C VAL A 183 4.46 2.25 -1.11
N ASP A 184 3.41 2.04 -1.89
CA ASP A 184 2.44 3.10 -2.19
C ASP A 184 1.40 3.29 -1.08
N ALA A 185 0.46 4.21 -1.30
CA ALA A 185 -0.58 4.56 -0.34
C ALA A 185 -1.57 3.41 -0.04
N GLU A 186 -1.58 2.35 -0.86
CA GLU A 186 -2.44 1.17 -0.73
C GLU A 186 -1.65 -0.05 -0.22
N PHE A 187 -0.41 0.17 0.23
CA PHE A 187 0.53 -0.87 0.67
C PHE A 187 1.02 -1.81 -0.44
N ALA A 188 0.86 -1.44 -1.72
CA ALA A 188 1.45 -2.21 -2.82
C ALA A 188 2.94 -1.87 -2.99
N ILE A 189 3.76 -2.87 -3.29
CA ILE A 189 5.19 -2.67 -3.56
C ILE A 189 5.34 -2.34 -5.05
N VAL A 190 5.83 -1.13 -5.33
CA VAL A 190 6.16 -0.66 -6.67
C VAL A 190 7.68 -0.58 -6.79
N CYS A 191 8.24 -1.47 -7.59
CA CYS A 191 9.67 -1.49 -7.87
C CYS A 191 9.97 -0.95 -9.25
N THR A 192 10.95 -0.06 -9.32
CA THR A 192 11.39 0.60 -10.54
C THR A 192 12.85 0.29 -10.80
N GLU A 193 13.19 -0.21 -11.99
CA GLU A 193 14.57 -0.52 -12.35
C GLU A 193 15.44 0.76 -12.48
N ASN A 194 16.59 0.77 -11.80
CA ASN A 194 17.54 1.85 -11.75
C ASN A 194 18.46 1.86 -12.98
N SER A 195 17.92 2.20 -14.14
CA SER A 195 18.60 2.20 -15.44
C SER A 195 19.18 0.83 -15.86
N PRO A 196 19.09 0.44 -17.14
CA PRO A 196 19.68 -0.81 -17.60
C PRO A 196 21.21 -0.76 -17.40
N PRO A 197 21.86 -1.90 -17.06
CA PRO A 197 23.31 -1.94 -16.93
C PRO A 197 23.95 -1.49 -18.25
N SER A 198 24.63 -0.34 -18.23
CA SER A 198 25.46 0.06 -19.35
C SER A 198 26.64 -0.92 -19.43
N SER A 199 26.71 -1.71 -20.49
CA SER A 199 27.89 -2.52 -20.82
C SER A 199 29.05 -1.58 -21.16
N GLY A 200 29.78 -1.11 -20.16
CA GLY A 200 30.81 -0.08 -20.30
C GLY A 200 32.14 -0.43 -19.62
N GLY A 201 33.05 -0.98 -20.43
CA GLY A 201 34.52 -0.97 -20.34
C GLY A 201 35.21 -0.79 -18.98
N GLY A 202 35.88 -1.86 -18.52
CA GLY A 202 36.83 -1.81 -17.41
C GLY A 202 38.12 -1.04 -17.76
N GLY A 203 38.48 -0.09 -16.90
CA GLY A 203 39.77 0.58 -16.88
C GLY A 203 40.34 0.53 -15.46
N SER A 204 41.43 -0.21 -15.28
CA SER A 204 42.17 -0.36 -14.03
C SER A 204 43.19 0.78 -13.88
N GLY A 205 43.22 1.45 -12.73
CA GLY A 205 44.24 2.44 -12.39
C GLY A 205 44.35 2.61 -10.87
N GLY A 206 45.42 2.06 -10.28
CA GLY A 206 45.72 2.15 -8.85
C GLY A 206 46.41 3.46 -8.46
N GLY A 207 46.30 3.81 -7.18
CA GLY A 207 47.00 4.94 -6.58
C GLY A 207 46.79 5.03 -5.08
N THR A 208 47.89 5.07 -4.34
CA THR A 208 48.09 4.92 -2.90
C THR A 208 47.80 6.17 -2.05
N GLY A 209 47.24 5.96 -0.85
CA GLY A 209 47.75 6.43 0.44
C GLY A 209 47.74 7.94 0.80
N GLY A 210 47.01 8.28 1.85
CA GLY A 210 47.18 9.54 2.60
C GLY A 210 46.19 9.66 3.76
N GLY A 211 46.67 9.53 5.00
CA GLY A 211 45.87 9.68 6.22
C GLY A 211 45.60 11.15 6.58
N GLY A 212 44.46 11.41 7.22
CA GLY A 212 44.12 12.72 7.74
C GLY A 212 42.73 12.79 8.39
N SER A 213 42.74 12.91 9.73
CA SER A 213 41.84 13.62 10.64
C SER A 213 40.31 13.59 10.45
N GLY A 214 39.63 13.22 11.54
CA GLY A 214 38.17 13.17 11.67
C GLY A 214 37.47 14.49 11.35
N GLY A 215 36.77 14.50 10.21
CA GLY A 215 35.62 15.34 9.96
C GLY A 215 34.38 14.45 9.98
N GLY A 216 33.26 14.97 10.50
CA GLY A 216 31.94 14.35 10.35
C GLY A 216 31.63 14.19 8.88
N GLY A 217 32.01 13.04 8.33
CA GLY A 217 31.71 12.68 6.97
C GLY A 217 30.20 12.57 6.88
N SER A 218 29.61 13.41 6.04
CA SER A 218 28.27 13.18 5.49
C SER A 218 28.35 11.86 4.73
N THR A 219 28.22 10.75 5.46
CA THR A 219 27.95 9.46 4.86
C THR A 219 26.55 9.61 4.31
N THR A 220 26.40 9.56 2.98
CA THR A 220 25.10 9.29 2.37
C THR A 220 24.47 8.16 3.18
N PRO A 221 23.29 8.37 3.79
CA PRO A 221 22.64 7.33 4.56
C PRO A 221 22.59 6.05 3.73
N PRO A 222 22.87 4.87 4.30
CA PRO A 222 22.59 3.64 3.58
C PRO A 222 21.13 3.68 3.11
N GLY A 223 20.91 3.27 1.86
CA GLY A 223 19.55 3.22 1.32
C GLY A 223 18.63 2.40 2.22
N VAL A 224 17.34 2.76 2.25
CA VAL A 224 16.32 1.99 2.99
C VAL A 224 16.41 0.53 2.50
N PRO A 225 16.68 -0.45 3.39
CA PRO A 225 16.71 -1.84 2.97
C PRO A 225 15.33 -2.23 2.43
N PRO A 226 15.26 -3.08 1.40
CA PRO A 226 13.97 -3.62 0.98
C PRO A 226 13.33 -4.31 2.19
N LEU A 227 12.10 -3.93 2.54
CA LEU A 227 11.38 -4.44 3.71
C LEU A 227 10.91 -5.90 3.56
N GLY A 228 11.41 -6.61 2.56
CA GLY A 228 11.06 -8.00 2.32
C GLY A 228 11.84 -8.99 3.17
N GLY A 229 11.15 -10.05 3.60
CA GLY A 229 11.78 -11.22 4.24
C GLY A 229 11.87 -11.20 5.76
N GLY A 230 11.36 -10.18 6.45
CA GLY A 230 11.22 -10.20 7.90
C GLY A 230 9.77 -10.13 8.39
N SER A 231 9.51 -9.55 9.56
CA SER A 231 8.17 -9.54 10.17
C SER A 231 7.35 -8.34 9.70
N HIS A 232 6.04 -8.53 9.57
CA HIS A 232 5.07 -7.50 9.25
C HIS A 232 3.94 -7.53 10.28
N GLU A 233 3.70 -6.42 10.99
CA GLU A 233 2.68 -6.34 12.04
C GLU A 233 1.87 -5.04 11.94
N CYS A 234 0.55 -5.17 12.00
CA CYS A 234 -0.37 -4.03 11.91
C CYS A 234 -0.90 -3.64 13.28
N PHE A 235 -1.14 -2.34 13.45
CA PHE A 235 -1.57 -1.74 14.70
C PHE A 235 -2.82 -0.90 14.44
N CYS A 236 -3.90 -1.24 15.13
CA CYS A 236 -5.18 -0.55 15.04
C CYS A 236 -5.41 0.29 16.30
N PRO A 237 -6.26 1.34 16.24
CA PRO A 237 -6.65 2.07 17.43
C PRO A 237 -7.21 1.13 18.50
N ARG A 238 -6.73 1.28 19.73
CA ARG A 238 -7.26 0.52 20.88
C ARG A 238 -8.74 0.84 21.12
N ASP A 239 -9.13 2.09 20.90
CA ASP A 239 -10.51 2.55 20.90
C ASP A 239 -11.10 2.43 19.48
N PRO A 240 -12.00 1.47 19.21
CA PRO A 240 -12.54 1.26 17.86
C PRO A 240 -13.31 2.47 17.32
N SER A 241 -13.83 3.35 18.18
CA SER A 241 -14.53 4.56 17.73
C SER A 241 -13.62 5.52 16.97
N LYS A 242 -12.29 5.42 17.17
CA LYS A 242 -11.28 6.18 16.43
C LYS A 242 -10.94 5.57 15.07
N ALA A 243 -11.22 4.29 14.83
CA ALA A 243 -10.86 3.61 13.58
C ALA A 243 -11.69 4.12 12.39
N THR A 244 -12.99 4.34 12.58
CA THR A 244 -13.88 4.84 11.52
C THR A 244 -13.51 6.25 11.06
N ALA A 245 -13.05 7.09 11.99
CA ALA A 245 -12.60 8.45 11.67
C ALA A 245 -11.31 8.48 10.82
N LEU A 246 -10.56 7.36 10.78
CA LEU A 246 -9.24 7.26 10.16
C LEU A 246 -9.23 6.33 8.93
N GLY A 247 -10.40 6.01 8.37
CA GLY A 247 -10.52 5.26 7.12
C GLY A 247 -10.62 3.74 7.25
N GLY A 248 -10.75 3.19 8.47
CA GLY A 248 -11.16 1.79 8.67
C GLY A 248 -10.09 0.71 8.51
N GLY A 249 -8.81 1.07 8.36
CA GLY A 249 -7.67 0.14 8.30
C GLY A 249 -6.72 0.26 9.51
N PRO A 250 -5.57 -0.47 9.48
CA PRO A 250 -4.49 -0.25 10.42
C PRO A 250 -4.05 1.22 10.46
N LEU A 251 -3.80 1.71 11.67
CA LEU A 251 -3.31 3.07 11.88
C LEU A 251 -1.79 3.16 11.64
N ALA A 252 -1.10 2.06 11.90
CA ALA A 252 0.32 1.93 11.61
C ALA A 252 0.67 0.48 11.26
N VAL A 253 1.76 0.34 10.52
CA VAL A 253 2.38 -0.93 10.15
C VAL A 253 3.83 -0.90 10.60
N VAL A 254 4.29 -1.97 11.24
CA VAL A 254 5.69 -2.17 11.60
C VAL A 254 6.27 -3.30 10.77
N ASP A 255 7.28 -2.96 9.97
CA ASP A 255 8.10 -3.91 9.23
C ASP A 255 9.45 -4.06 9.92
N THR A 256 9.96 -5.29 9.97
CA THR A 256 11.33 -5.55 10.42
C THR A 256 12.06 -6.40 9.42
N VAL A 257 13.38 -6.22 9.30
CA VAL A 257 14.24 -7.04 8.46
C VAL A 257 15.65 -7.13 9.03
N ASP A 258 16.22 -8.33 9.00
CA ASP A 258 17.65 -8.53 9.27
C ASP A 258 18.48 -7.91 8.14
N THR A 259 19.45 -7.07 8.49
CA THR A 259 20.26 -6.33 7.51
C THR A 259 21.69 -6.07 8.01
N THR A 260 22.42 -5.23 7.29
CA THR A 260 23.69 -4.66 7.74
C THR A 260 23.66 -3.15 7.69
N TYR A 261 24.23 -2.50 8.68
CA TYR A 261 24.44 -1.05 8.70
C TYR A 261 25.94 -0.77 8.79
N ASN A 262 26.51 -0.13 7.77
CA ASN A 262 27.96 0.10 7.65
C ASN A 262 28.81 -1.17 7.89
N GLY A 263 28.37 -2.30 7.32
CA GLY A 263 29.05 -3.60 7.44
C GLY A 263 28.81 -4.34 8.76
N LYS A 264 28.09 -3.74 9.72
CA LYS A 264 27.74 -4.36 10.99
C LYS A 264 26.36 -5.02 10.92
N PRO A 265 26.17 -6.27 11.39
CA PRO A 265 24.86 -6.90 11.46
C PRO A 265 23.87 -6.07 12.28
N ALA A 266 22.68 -5.86 11.74
CA ALA A 266 21.65 -5.02 12.33
C ALA A 266 20.25 -5.61 12.08
N VAL A 267 19.28 -5.17 12.88
CA VAL A 267 17.85 -5.27 12.55
C VAL A 267 17.38 -3.88 12.18
N TYR A 268 16.80 -3.74 11.00
CA TYR A 268 16.07 -2.53 10.63
C TYR A 268 14.60 -2.73 11.02
N ALA A 269 14.03 -1.76 11.71
CA ALA A 269 12.60 -1.69 11.97
C ALA A 269 12.07 -0.36 11.46
N GLN A 270 10.93 -0.39 10.77
CA GLN A 270 10.24 0.78 10.27
C GLN A 270 8.80 0.75 10.73
N VAL A 271 8.31 1.87 11.26
CA VAL A 271 6.88 2.11 11.44
C VAL A 271 6.40 3.09 10.38
N THR A 272 5.33 2.71 9.68
CA THR A 272 4.65 3.53 8.67
C THR A 272 3.25 3.86 9.18
N PHE A 273 2.89 5.14 9.21
CA PHE A 273 1.56 5.59 9.59
C PHE A 273 0.61 5.60 8.40
N SER A 274 -0.68 5.35 8.66
CA SER A 274 -1.74 5.58 7.68
C SER A 274 -1.80 7.07 7.32
N THR A 275 -1.96 7.36 6.04
CA THR A 275 -2.12 8.74 5.54
C THR A 275 -3.41 9.40 6.03
N GLY A 276 -4.40 8.62 6.48
CA GLY A 276 -5.58 9.16 7.17
C GLY A 276 -5.27 9.76 8.55
N PHE A 277 -4.11 9.43 9.13
CA PHE A 277 -3.67 9.94 10.42
C PHE A 277 -2.63 11.04 10.32
N ASN A 278 -1.58 10.82 9.52
CA ASN A 278 -0.54 11.81 9.24
C ASN A 278 0.08 11.55 7.86
N ASP A 279 0.45 12.60 7.15
CA ASP A 279 1.10 12.53 5.84
C ASP A 279 2.13 13.67 5.68
N ASN A 280 2.99 13.55 4.67
CA ASN A 280 3.99 14.56 4.30
C ASN A 280 3.44 15.62 3.34
N THR A 281 2.18 16.03 3.50
CA THR A 281 1.63 17.16 2.78
C THR A 281 1.45 18.35 3.70
N TYR A 282 1.81 19.54 3.20
CA TYR A 282 1.76 20.77 3.98
C TYR A 282 1.75 22.00 3.07
N GLY A 283 1.46 23.14 3.67
CA GLY A 283 1.21 24.41 3.01
C GLY A 283 -0.07 24.36 2.19
N VAL A 284 -0.10 25.11 1.10
CA VAL A 284 -1.28 25.19 0.21
C VAL A 284 -1.62 23.84 -0.44
N ASN A 285 -0.62 22.95 -0.51
CA ASN A 285 -0.71 21.62 -1.09
C ASN A 285 -1.06 20.54 -0.07
N SER A 286 -1.50 20.90 1.13
CA SER A 286 -2.00 19.93 2.12
C SER A 286 -3.12 19.06 1.55
N SER A 287 -3.09 17.78 1.89
CA SER A 287 -4.12 16.80 1.57
C SER A 287 -5.47 17.19 2.19
N PRO A 288 -6.59 16.60 1.73
CA PRO A 288 -7.91 16.92 2.26
C PRO A 288 -8.07 16.69 3.76
N CYS A 289 -7.33 15.76 4.37
CA CYS A 289 -7.51 15.46 5.80
C CYS A 289 -7.10 16.64 6.69
N TRP A 290 -6.09 17.42 6.27
CA TRP A 290 -5.68 18.66 6.96
C TRP A 290 -6.64 19.84 6.79
N LYS A 291 -7.55 19.73 5.82
CA LYS A 291 -8.56 20.76 5.51
C LYS A 291 -9.86 20.53 6.27
N ASP A 292 -9.96 19.43 7.01
CA ASP A 292 -11.12 19.15 7.86
C ASP A 292 -11.21 20.19 9.00
N PRO A 293 -12.37 20.88 9.17
CA PRO A 293 -12.55 21.89 10.23
C PRO A 293 -12.38 21.36 11.66
N SER A 294 -12.45 20.05 11.88
CA SER A 294 -12.26 19.40 13.17
C SER A 294 -10.77 19.24 13.55
N VAL A 295 -9.86 19.32 12.59
CA VAL A 295 -8.42 19.26 12.82
C VAL A 295 -7.95 20.58 13.42
N LYS A 296 -7.16 20.51 14.51
CA LYS A 296 -6.60 21.69 15.16
C LYS A 296 -5.14 21.87 14.78
N PRO A 297 -4.69 23.09 14.42
CA PRO A 297 -5.47 24.33 14.33
C PRO A 297 -6.44 24.31 13.14
N ALA A 298 -7.69 24.73 13.35
CA ALA A 298 -8.78 24.71 12.37
C ALA A 298 -8.61 25.72 11.21
N LYS A 299 -7.38 26.14 10.89
CA LYS A 299 -7.05 27.16 9.90
C LYS A 299 -6.64 26.59 8.54
N GLY A 300 -6.92 25.31 8.28
CA GLY A 300 -7.10 24.77 6.93
C GLY A 300 -5.85 24.29 6.20
N GLU A 301 -4.66 24.38 6.78
CA GLU A 301 -3.42 23.90 6.16
C GLU A 301 -2.45 23.38 7.22
N HIS A 302 -1.92 22.18 7.03
CA HIS A 302 -0.77 21.66 7.77
C HIS A 302 0.47 22.47 7.38
N GLN A 303 1.38 22.76 8.30
CA GLN A 303 2.56 23.58 8.05
C GLN A 303 3.81 22.77 8.34
N PHE A 304 4.85 22.96 7.54
CA PHE A 304 6.14 22.30 7.74
C PHE A 304 6.67 22.45 9.18
N LYS A 305 6.52 23.62 9.79
CA LYS A 305 6.95 23.87 11.18
C LYS A 305 6.25 23.00 12.23
N GLN A 306 5.14 22.34 11.88
CA GLN A 306 4.42 21.43 12.77
C GLN A 306 4.98 20.01 12.68
N LEU A 307 5.66 19.68 11.58
CA LEU A 307 6.49 18.48 11.45
C LEU A 307 7.85 18.67 12.16
N VAL A 308 8.29 19.93 12.31
CA VAL A 308 9.51 20.31 13.02
C VAL A 308 9.20 20.54 14.49
N GLY A 309 9.41 19.50 15.30
CA GLY A 309 9.16 19.54 16.73
C GLY A 309 7.73 19.13 17.09
N SER A 310 7.62 18.15 17.99
CA SER A 310 6.45 17.42 18.46
C SER A 310 6.12 16.12 17.72
N ASP A 311 6.76 15.79 16.61
CA ASP A 311 6.49 14.55 15.88
C ASP A 311 7.58 13.51 16.16
N ALA A 312 7.17 12.39 16.76
CA ALA A 312 8.04 11.27 17.05
C ALA A 312 7.27 9.94 17.07
N ALA A 313 7.96 8.86 16.73
CA ALA A 313 7.46 7.51 16.91
C ALA A 313 8.39 6.71 17.81
N GLU A 314 7.82 5.90 18.72
CA GLU A 314 8.57 4.99 19.57
C GLU A 314 8.48 3.55 19.04
N LEU A 315 9.63 2.96 18.67
CA LEU A 315 9.75 1.55 18.34
C LEU A 315 10.33 0.78 19.54
N ILE A 316 9.65 -0.30 19.94
CA ILE A 316 9.97 -1.09 21.14
C ILE A 316 10.37 -2.50 20.73
N PHE A 317 11.63 -2.85 20.97
CA PHE A 317 12.15 -4.21 20.75
C PHE A 317 12.03 -4.99 22.06
N THR A 318 11.16 -6.00 22.05
CA THR A 318 10.96 -6.93 23.16
C THR A 318 11.61 -8.27 22.83
N CYS A 319 12.66 -8.63 23.55
CA CYS A 319 13.40 -9.87 23.37
C CYS A 319 13.28 -10.74 24.62
N GLY A 320 12.92 -12.02 24.47
CA GLY A 320 12.70 -12.91 25.62
C GLY A 320 11.65 -12.40 26.62
N GLY A 321 10.66 -11.63 26.14
CA GLY A 321 9.59 -11.06 26.96
C GLY A 321 9.97 -9.81 27.77
N LYS A 322 11.14 -9.21 27.53
CA LYS A 322 11.56 -7.96 28.18
C LYS A 322 11.86 -6.88 27.14
N LYS A 323 11.48 -5.64 27.42
CA LYS A 323 11.87 -4.47 26.62
C LYS A 323 13.39 -4.33 26.65
N THR A 324 14.05 -4.61 25.53
CA THR A 324 15.51 -4.60 25.38
C THR A 324 15.97 -3.25 24.83
N ILE A 325 15.31 -2.76 23.78
CA ILE A 325 15.55 -1.43 23.20
C ILE A 325 14.20 -0.72 23.08
N GLY A 326 14.16 0.55 23.47
CA GLY A 326 13.05 1.45 23.18
C GLY A 326 13.62 2.74 22.63
N ALA A 327 13.25 3.06 21.39
CA ALA A 327 13.81 4.18 20.65
C ALA A 327 12.67 5.09 20.17
N GLN A 328 12.58 6.28 20.74
CA GLN A 328 11.76 7.36 20.21
C GLN A 328 12.60 8.13 19.18
N ILE A 329 12.10 8.20 17.95
CA ILE A 329 12.83 8.73 16.80
C ILE A 329 12.31 10.12 16.47
N ASP A 330 13.21 11.10 16.45
CA ASP A 330 12.94 12.46 15.94
C ASP A 330 12.52 12.40 14.47
N TYR A 331 11.40 13.05 14.12
CA TYR A 331 10.94 13.02 12.74
C TYR A 331 11.83 13.84 11.80
N ILE A 332 11.92 15.14 12.07
CA ILE A 332 12.79 16.08 11.39
C ILE A 332 13.06 17.26 12.30
N SER A 333 14.31 17.71 12.33
CA SER A 333 14.77 18.84 13.12
C SER A 333 15.81 19.64 12.33
N PRO A 334 16.07 20.90 12.69
CA PRO A 334 17.23 21.63 12.16
C PRO A 334 18.50 20.80 12.39
N SER A 335 19.26 20.58 11.31
CA SER A 335 20.46 19.74 11.33
C SER A 335 21.57 20.37 10.49
N SER A 336 22.75 19.75 10.51
CA SER A 336 23.87 20.11 9.66
C SER A 336 23.84 19.42 8.29
N ASP A 337 22.76 18.71 7.95
CA ASP A 337 22.62 18.08 6.64
C ASP A 337 22.48 19.13 5.54
N ALA A 338 22.66 18.71 4.28
CA ALA A 338 22.67 19.62 3.14
C ALA A 338 21.38 20.44 2.98
N SER A 339 20.23 19.88 3.37
CA SER A 339 18.94 20.60 3.33
C SER A 339 18.76 21.59 4.50
N GLY A 340 19.63 21.57 5.50
CA GLY A 340 19.48 22.26 6.78
C GLY A 340 18.55 21.54 7.78
N TYR A 341 17.98 20.40 7.40
CA TYR A 341 17.08 19.60 8.22
C TYR A 341 17.37 18.11 8.09
N GLY A 342 17.10 17.35 9.14
CA GLY A 342 17.24 15.90 9.15
C GLY A 342 16.72 15.29 10.45
N THR A 343 16.60 13.97 10.50
CA THR A 343 16.31 13.28 11.76
C THR A 343 17.55 13.32 12.66
N LEU A 344 17.39 13.76 13.90
CA LEU A 344 18.42 13.67 14.94
C LEU A 344 18.39 12.31 15.65
N CYS A 345 17.62 11.34 15.11
CA CYS A 345 17.47 9.99 15.63
C CYS A 345 17.09 10.01 17.11
N VAL A 346 17.65 9.14 17.94
CA VAL A 346 17.44 9.12 19.41
C VAL A 346 18.33 10.13 20.17
N SER A 347 18.98 11.06 19.47
CA SER A 347 20.03 11.92 20.03
C SER A 347 19.66 13.39 20.23
N GLY A 348 18.55 13.83 19.67
CA GLY A 348 18.13 15.22 19.70
C GLY A 348 16.75 15.40 19.10
N GLY A 349 16.31 16.66 18.98
CA GLY A 349 14.93 16.96 18.60
C GLY A 349 13.97 16.36 19.61
N ASP A 350 12.99 15.61 19.13
CA ASP A 350 12.05 14.84 19.98
C ASP A 350 12.51 13.41 20.28
N GLY A 351 13.65 13.00 19.73
CA GLY A 351 14.12 11.65 19.84
C GLY A 351 14.91 11.37 21.12
N GLN A 352 14.67 10.20 21.71
CA GLN A 352 15.29 9.76 22.96
C GLN A 352 15.23 8.24 23.11
N MET A 353 16.07 7.70 23.99
CA MET A 353 15.97 6.30 24.41
C MET A 353 14.97 6.17 25.54
N THR A 354 14.04 5.23 25.44
CA THR A 354 13.12 4.85 26.52
C THR A 354 13.53 3.55 27.21
N ALA A 355 14.41 2.76 26.59
CA ALA A 355 15.05 1.60 27.20
C ALA A 355 16.33 1.19 26.44
N GLY A 356 17.27 0.55 27.14
CA GLY A 356 18.49 0.00 26.56
C GLY A 356 19.62 0.99 26.38
N ASP A 357 20.72 0.54 25.76
CA ASP A 357 21.89 1.37 25.47
C ASP A 357 21.68 2.14 24.17
N LYS A 358 21.89 3.46 24.22
CA LYS A 358 21.85 4.34 23.05
C LYS A 358 22.84 3.92 21.97
N ALA A 359 24.00 3.36 22.35
CA ALA A 359 25.00 2.89 21.40
C ALA A 359 24.54 1.68 20.55
N ALA A 360 23.45 1.00 20.95
CA ALA A 360 22.84 -0.04 20.15
C ALA A 360 22.04 0.51 18.96
N VAL A 361 21.65 1.80 18.98
CA VAL A 361 21.02 2.46 17.83
C VAL A 361 22.10 2.94 16.89
N LEU A 362 22.22 2.27 15.74
CA LEU A 362 23.27 2.52 14.75
C LEU A 362 22.95 3.69 13.83
N GLY A 363 21.66 3.95 13.59
CA GLY A 363 21.17 5.05 12.77
C GLY A 363 19.66 5.10 12.76
N CYS A 364 19.12 6.22 12.30
CA CYS A 364 17.70 6.39 12.02
C CYS A 364 17.51 7.04 10.64
N GLN A 365 16.33 6.86 10.07
CA GLN A 365 15.91 7.54 8.86
C GLN A 365 14.40 7.80 8.96
N THR A 366 13.93 8.86 8.30
CA THR A 366 12.51 9.20 8.26
C THR A 366 12.15 9.57 6.84
N SER A 367 10.89 9.32 6.45
CA SER A 367 10.39 9.66 5.10
C SER A 367 10.71 11.10 4.68
N LEU A 368 10.51 12.08 5.56
CA LEU A 368 10.81 13.47 5.26
C LEU A 368 12.32 13.77 5.20
N GLY A 369 13.11 13.10 6.04
CA GLY A 369 14.58 13.11 5.92
C GLY A 369 15.06 12.57 4.57
N VAL A 370 14.41 11.53 4.03
CA VAL A 370 14.69 11.01 2.67
C VAL A 370 14.30 12.03 1.60
N ASN A 371 13.08 12.57 1.67
CA ASN A 371 12.63 13.61 0.74
C ASN A 371 13.64 14.77 0.65
N PHE A 372 14.11 15.26 1.80
CA PHE A 372 14.98 16.43 1.87
C PHE A 372 16.43 16.13 1.50
N ASN A 373 17.01 15.07 2.06
CA ASN A 373 18.46 14.83 1.98
C ASN A 373 18.87 13.79 0.94
N THR A 374 17.95 12.91 0.54
CA THR A 374 18.23 11.92 -0.52
C THR A 374 17.71 12.40 -1.87
N PHE A 375 16.47 12.88 -1.93
CA PHE A 375 15.88 13.38 -3.19
C PHE A 375 16.12 14.87 -3.43
N GLY A 376 16.60 15.62 -2.41
CA GLY A 376 16.92 17.04 -2.53
C GLY A 376 15.70 17.97 -2.50
N TYR A 377 14.52 17.45 -2.15
CA TYR A 377 13.27 18.21 -2.08
C TYR A 377 13.16 18.99 -0.75
N ALA A 378 14.10 19.90 -0.49
CA ALA A 378 14.16 20.71 0.72
C ALA A 378 13.10 21.83 0.75
N LEU A 379 11.83 21.44 0.81
CA LEU A 379 10.67 22.33 0.70
C LEU A 379 10.14 22.70 2.09
N THR A 380 10.44 23.88 2.62
CA THR A 380 10.04 24.26 3.99
C THR A 380 8.76 25.09 4.08
N GLN A 381 8.13 25.40 2.94
CA GLN A 381 6.90 26.19 2.87
C GLN A 381 5.72 25.33 2.44
N ASP A 382 5.78 24.77 1.24
CA ASP A 382 4.72 23.97 0.63
C ASP A 382 5.31 22.62 0.17
N SER A 383 4.63 21.52 0.47
CA SER A 383 4.97 20.22 -0.12
C SER A 383 4.70 20.24 -1.63
N PRO A 384 5.08 19.21 -2.41
CA PRO A 384 4.62 19.10 -3.80
C PRO A 384 3.09 19.14 -3.89
N PRO A 385 2.52 19.54 -5.05
CA PRO A 385 1.07 19.50 -5.26
C PRO A 385 0.48 18.15 -4.86
N PHE A 386 -0.61 18.18 -4.10
CA PHE A 386 -1.34 16.96 -3.76
C PHE A 386 -2.02 16.39 -5.01
N ASN A 387 -1.81 15.11 -5.26
CA ASN A 387 -2.34 14.39 -6.42
C ASN A 387 -2.85 12.99 -6.00
N ASP A 388 -3.66 12.94 -4.95
CA ASP A 388 -4.19 11.69 -4.39
C ASP A 388 -3.07 10.67 -4.07
N TYR A 389 -2.00 11.16 -3.44
CA TYR A 389 -0.79 10.39 -3.09
C TYR A 389 -0.02 9.79 -4.28
N LYS A 390 -0.31 10.23 -5.51
CA LYS A 390 0.46 9.86 -6.70
C LYS A 390 1.62 10.83 -6.90
N ALA A 391 2.61 10.38 -7.66
CA ALA A 391 3.73 11.21 -8.08
C ALA A 391 3.24 12.54 -8.70
N SER A 392 3.91 13.63 -8.30
CA SER A 392 3.71 14.97 -8.86
C SER A 392 4.87 15.32 -9.79
N PRO A 393 4.64 16.02 -10.92
CA PRO A 393 5.72 16.38 -11.85
C PRO A 393 6.85 17.16 -11.17
N GLY A 394 8.09 16.72 -11.36
CA GLY A 394 9.28 17.27 -10.71
C GLY A 394 9.54 16.78 -9.28
N PHE A 395 8.61 15.99 -8.73
CA PHE A 395 8.66 15.41 -7.39
C PHE A 395 8.25 13.94 -7.42
N GLU A 396 8.70 13.21 -8.43
CA GLU A 396 8.25 11.83 -8.70
C GLU A 396 8.57 10.86 -7.56
N ASN A 397 9.58 11.18 -6.76
CA ASN A 397 10.02 10.35 -5.63
C ASN A 397 9.52 10.88 -4.28
N TRP A 398 8.60 11.85 -4.24
CA TRP A 398 8.09 12.35 -2.96
C TRP A 398 7.37 11.27 -2.18
N ILE A 399 7.86 10.99 -0.97
CA ILE A 399 7.26 10.01 -0.06
C ILE A 399 6.17 10.72 0.74
N TYR A 400 4.92 10.40 0.43
CA TYR A 400 3.75 10.96 1.12
C TYR A 400 3.50 10.31 2.49
N ASN A 401 3.74 9.01 2.64
CA ASN A 401 3.56 8.34 3.92
C ASN A 401 4.57 8.84 4.95
N VAL A 402 4.10 9.07 6.17
CA VAL A 402 4.97 9.31 7.31
C VAL A 402 5.49 7.96 7.81
N TRP A 403 6.81 7.77 7.75
CA TRP A 403 7.46 6.63 8.37
C TRP A 403 8.74 7.02 9.12
N TYR A 404 9.06 6.20 10.12
CA TYR A 404 10.25 6.27 10.97
C TYR A 404 10.96 4.92 10.94
N GLY A 405 12.27 4.94 10.65
CA GLY A 405 13.12 3.78 10.56
C GLY A 405 14.30 3.85 11.53
N VAL A 406 14.67 2.71 12.11
CA VAL A 406 15.83 2.60 13.00
C VAL A 406 16.61 1.32 12.71
N TRP A 407 17.93 1.43 12.66
CA TRP A 407 18.84 0.29 12.67
C TRP A 407 19.34 0.05 14.09
N VAL A 408 19.08 -1.15 14.60
CA VAL A 408 19.55 -1.60 15.90
C VAL A 408 20.61 -2.67 15.73
N ASP A 409 21.71 -2.56 16.47
CA ASP A 409 22.77 -3.54 16.52
C ASP A 409 22.22 -4.91 16.89
N LYS A 410 22.40 -5.90 16.01
CA LYS A 410 21.91 -7.25 16.25
C LYS A 410 22.57 -7.88 17.48
N ALA A 411 23.79 -7.48 17.84
CA ALA A 411 24.46 -7.97 19.05
C ALA A 411 23.82 -7.47 20.36
N ALA A 412 23.06 -6.37 20.31
CA ALA A 412 22.30 -5.85 21.45
C ALA A 412 20.95 -6.58 21.63
N LEU A 413 20.53 -7.34 20.61
CA LEU A 413 19.30 -8.11 20.61
C LEU A 413 19.61 -9.58 20.95
N SER A 414 18.84 -10.17 21.86
CA SER A 414 19.08 -11.55 22.32
C SER A 414 17.88 -12.46 22.06
N GLY A 415 18.11 -13.60 21.41
CA GLY A 415 17.04 -14.54 21.06
C GLY A 415 16.06 -13.96 20.05
N SER A 416 14.83 -14.48 20.05
CA SER A 416 13.75 -13.95 19.23
C SER A 416 13.22 -12.64 19.81
N CYS A 417 13.23 -11.60 18.98
CA CYS A 417 12.68 -10.29 19.33
C CYS A 417 11.41 -10.02 18.55
N LYS A 418 10.50 -9.26 19.17
CA LYS A 418 9.31 -8.67 18.54
C LYS A 418 9.45 -7.16 18.60
N VAL A 419 9.08 -6.46 17.54
CA VAL A 419 9.04 -4.99 17.52
C VAL A 419 7.59 -4.55 17.60
N THR A 420 7.28 -3.67 18.54
CA THR A 420 5.93 -3.14 18.75
C THR A 420 5.95 -1.63 18.90
N ILE A 421 4.75 -1.04 18.81
CA ILE A 421 4.45 0.33 19.20
C ILE A 421 3.28 0.31 20.19
N ASP A 422 3.26 1.24 21.14
CA ASP A 422 2.16 1.35 22.12
C ASP A 422 1.14 2.43 21.71
N TYR A 423 1.59 3.44 20.97
CA TYR A 423 0.79 4.54 20.46
C TYR A 423 1.41 5.10 19.18
N VAL A 424 0.61 5.83 18.40
CA VAL A 424 1.09 6.74 17.36
C VAL A 424 0.93 8.18 17.83
N HIS A 425 1.85 9.07 17.42
CA HIS A 425 1.80 10.48 17.77
C HIS A 425 2.11 11.36 16.56
N ALA A 426 1.31 12.41 16.37
CA ALA A 426 1.50 13.48 15.39
C ALA A 426 0.82 14.76 15.89
N SER A 427 1.46 15.92 15.77
CA SER A 427 0.98 17.17 16.37
C SER A 427 1.09 18.35 15.40
N PRO A 428 0.09 18.56 14.55
CA PRO A 428 -1.26 17.99 14.62
C PRO A 428 -1.38 16.62 13.93
N ALA A 429 -2.48 15.91 14.21
CA ALA A 429 -2.91 14.74 13.46
C ALA A 429 -4.23 15.01 12.69
N CYS A 430 -4.41 14.37 11.54
CA CYS A 430 -5.61 14.50 10.70
C CYS A 430 -6.91 14.04 11.40
N GLY A 431 -6.83 13.18 12.42
CA GLY A 431 -7.99 12.71 13.19
C GLY A 431 -8.37 13.57 14.40
N GLY A 432 -7.76 14.75 14.58
CA GLY A 432 -8.01 15.66 15.71
C GLY A 432 -7.46 15.19 17.07
N SER A 433 -7.05 13.92 17.19
CA SER A 433 -6.31 13.38 18.34
C SER A 433 -4.83 13.23 17.98
N ASN A 434 -3.97 14.03 18.61
CA ASN A 434 -2.54 13.97 18.35
C ASN A 434 -1.88 12.66 18.79
N SER A 435 -2.49 11.95 19.74
CA SER A 435 -2.03 10.62 20.19
C SER A 435 -3.17 9.62 20.14
N VAL A 436 -2.87 8.43 19.65
CA VAL A 436 -3.80 7.30 19.64
C VAL A 436 -3.07 6.06 20.14
N ASP A 437 -3.52 5.51 21.27
CA ASP A 437 -3.07 4.20 21.74
C ASP A 437 -3.47 3.14 20.73
N VAL A 438 -2.56 2.22 20.45
CA VAL A 438 -2.78 1.15 19.48
C VAL A 438 -2.61 -0.23 20.11
N VAL A 439 -3.11 -1.24 19.41
CA VAL A 439 -2.93 -2.65 19.71
C VAL A 439 -2.70 -3.41 18.41
N PRO A 440 -1.98 -4.54 18.45
CA PRO A 440 -1.85 -5.42 17.28
C PRO A 440 -3.21 -5.81 16.71
N CYS A 441 -3.33 -5.82 15.39
CA CYS A 441 -4.52 -6.24 14.65
C CYS A 441 -4.15 -6.93 13.32
N PRO A 442 -5.12 -7.59 12.64
CA PRO A 442 -4.88 -8.16 11.31
C PRO A 442 -4.51 -7.09 10.27
N CYS A 443 -3.63 -7.46 9.33
CA CYS A 443 -3.18 -6.63 8.21
C CYS A 443 -4.07 -6.78 6.97
N ASN A 444 -5.39 -6.79 7.16
CA ASN A 444 -6.35 -7.14 6.11
C ASN A 444 -6.45 -6.13 4.97
#